data_AF-A0A5A5TAY8-F1
#
_entry.id   AF-A0A5A5TAY8-F1
#
_cell.length_a   1.000
_cell.length_b   1.000
_cell.length_c   1.000
_cell.angle_alpha   90.00
_cell.angle_beta   90.00
_cell.angle_gamma   90.00
#
_symmetry.space_group_name_H-M   'P 1'
#
loop_
_entity.id
_entity.type
_entity.pdbx_description
1 polymer ?
#
loop_
_entity_poly.entity_id
_entity_poly.type
_entity_poly.pdbx_seq_one_letter_code
_entity_poly.pdbx_strand_id
1 'polypeptide(L)' 'MGRPDNYLVCYVKVQGPFQFEQNHAPHIPGIKATTTANTGDVVFDGHSGNALVWGVY' A
#
# COMPACT_ATOMS: atom_id res chain seq x y z
N MET A 1 -2.40 8.59 20.95
CA MET A 1 -1.15 7.84 20.71
C MET A 1 -0.87 7.86 19.21
N GLY A 2 -0.57 8.99 18.55
CA GLY A 2 0.56 9.88 18.82
C GLY A 2 1.77 9.38 18.03
N ARG A 3 1.70 9.44 16.68
CA ARG A 3 2.80 9.05 15.79
C ARG A 3 4.02 9.93 16.15
N PRO A 4 5.21 9.38 16.44
CA PRO A 4 6.37 10.18 16.78
C PRO A 4 6.75 11.12 15.62
N ASP A 5 6.92 12.39 15.91
CA ASP A 5 7.17 13.46 14.92
C ASP A 5 8.45 13.25 14.08
N ASN A 6 9.30 12.28 14.45
CA ASN A 6 10.61 12.04 13.85
C ASN A 6 10.66 10.91 12.80
N TYR A 7 9.52 10.30 12.45
CA TYR A 7 9.50 9.33 11.36
C TYR A 7 9.51 10.04 10.01
N LEU A 8 10.68 10.08 9.35
CA LEU A 8 10.78 10.44 7.94
C LEU A 8 9.97 9.41 7.14
N VAL A 9 8.86 9.84 6.56
CA VAL A 9 8.11 9.02 5.61
C VAL A 9 7.93 9.79 4.32
N CYS A 10 7.90 9.06 3.21
CA CYS A 10 7.49 9.60 1.92
C CYS A 10 6.06 9.14 1.63
N TYR A 11 5.16 10.09 1.39
CA TYR A 11 3.80 9.79 0.94
C TYR A 11 3.73 9.94 -0.56
N VAL A 12 3.37 8.86 -1.26
CA VAL A 12 3.27 8.83 -2.71
C VAL A 12 1.85 8.47 -3.12
N LYS A 13 1.27 9.31 -3.96
CA LYS A 13 0.02 9.00 -4.66
C LYS A 13 0.35 8.44 -6.02
N VAL A 14 -0.10 7.22 -6.30
CA VAL A 14 0.04 6.59 -7.61
C VAL A 14 -1.28 6.68 -8.36
N GLN A 15 -1.21 7.01 -9.64
CA GLN A 15 -2.36 7.12 -10.53
C GLN A 15 -2.10 6.33 -11.80
N GLY A 16 -3.05 5.49 -12.18
CA GLY A 16 -2.98 4.68 -13.39
C GLY A 16 -3.84 3.43 -13.25
N PRO A 17 -4.04 2.65 -14.33
CA PRO A 17 -4.62 1.34 -14.19
C PRO A 17 -3.57 0.39 -13.61
N PHE A 18 -3.77 -0.06 -12.38
CA PHE A 18 -2.92 -1.09 -11.78
C PHE A 18 -3.77 -2.27 -11.28
N GLN A 19 -3.19 -3.46 -11.42
CA GLN A 19 -3.68 -4.68 -10.82
C GLN A 19 -2.87 -4.96 -9.56
N PHE A 20 -3.57 -5.23 -8.46
CA PHE A 20 -2.94 -5.66 -7.22
C PHE A 20 -3.33 -7.07 -6.87
N GLU A 21 -2.34 -7.81 -6.36
CA GLU A 21 -2.55 -9.06 -5.68
C GLU A 21 -2.44 -8.80 -4.17
N GLN A 22 -3.53 -9.02 -3.43
CA GLN A 22 -3.49 -8.91 -1.97
C GLN A 22 -2.79 -10.13 -1.37
N ASN A 23 -1.55 -9.94 -0.92
CA ASN A 23 -0.78 -11.01 -0.26
C ASN A 23 -1.26 -11.35 1.17
N HIS A 24 -2.02 -10.46 1.83
CA HIS A 24 -2.52 -10.63 3.20
C HIS A 24 -4.06 -10.58 3.30
N ALA A 25 -4.76 -11.03 2.27
CA ALA A 25 -6.19 -11.29 2.36
C ALA A 25 -6.46 -12.60 3.12
N PRO A 26 -7.65 -12.78 3.74
CA PRO A 26 -8.09 -14.09 4.17
C PRO A 26 -7.96 -15.08 3.00
N HIS A 27 -7.17 -16.14 3.18
CA HIS A 27 -6.96 -17.13 2.12
C HIS A 27 -8.28 -17.86 1.84
N ILE A 28 -8.88 -17.60 0.69
CA ILE A 28 -9.99 -18.39 0.16
C ILE A 28 -9.41 -19.27 -0.96
N PRO A 29 -9.39 -20.61 -0.80
CA PRO A 29 -8.84 -21.51 -1.81
C PRO A 29 -9.47 -21.27 -3.18
N GLY A 30 -8.65 -20.99 -4.19
CA GLY A 30 -9.09 -20.75 -5.57
C GLY A 30 -9.45 -19.29 -5.91
N ILE A 31 -9.41 -18.36 -4.95
CA ILE A 31 -9.64 -16.93 -5.21
C ILE A 31 -8.33 -16.17 -4.97
N LYS A 32 -7.64 -15.82 -6.06
CA LYS A 32 -6.71 -14.69 -6.02
C LYS A 32 -7.56 -13.42 -6.07
N ALA A 33 -7.62 -12.69 -4.97
CA ALA A 33 -8.29 -11.39 -4.93
C ALA A 33 -7.42 -10.38 -5.70
N THR A 34 -7.55 -10.39 -7.02
CA THR A 34 -6.94 -9.39 -7.89
C THR A 34 -7.89 -8.20 -7.98
N THR A 35 -7.51 -7.07 -7.40
CA THR A 35 -8.29 -5.84 -7.48
C THR A 35 -7.67 -4.91 -8.50
N THR A 36 -8.51 -4.28 -9.32
CA THR A 36 -8.11 -3.14 -10.15
C THR A 36 -8.44 -1.86 -9.39
N ALA A 37 -7.49 -0.94 -9.36
CA ALA A 37 -7.71 0.38 -8.78
C ALA A 37 -7.07 1.43 -9.69
N ASN A 38 -7.59 2.64 -9.62
CA ASN A 38 -7.15 3.76 -10.46
C ASN A 38 -6.25 4.72 -9.68
N THR A 39 -6.38 4.70 -8.36
CA THR A 39 -5.63 5.53 -7.41
C THR A 39 -5.22 4.73 -6.20
N GLY A 40 -3.99 4.96 -5.74
CA GLY A 40 -3.41 4.28 -4.61
C GLY A 40 -2.52 5.22 -3.85
N ASP A 41 -2.48 5.02 -2.54
CA ASP A 41 -1.65 5.78 -1.63
C ASP A 41 -0.66 4.83 -0.98
N VAL A 42 0.63 5.17 -1.10
CA VAL A 42 1.73 4.35 -0.58
C VAL A 42 2.57 5.19 0.36
N VAL A 43 2.83 4.65 1.54
CA VAL A 43 3.70 5.26 2.55
C VAL A 43 5.00 4.48 2.59
N PHE A 44 6.11 5.16 2.34
CA PHE A 44 7.45 4.59 2.44
C PHE A 44 8.18 5.10 3.68
N ASP A 45 9.00 4.24 4.29
CA ASP A 45 10.02 4.65 5.23
C ASP A 45 11.08 5.49 4.50
N GLY A 46 11.28 6.72 4.94
CA GLY A 46 12.16 7.68 4.27
C GLY A 46 13.65 7.35 4.39
N HIS A 47 14.05 6.49 5.34
CA HIS A 47 15.44 6.06 5.49
C HIS A 47 15.78 4.87 4.60
N SER A 48 14.92 3.86 4.55
CA SER A 48 15.17 2.59 3.85
C SER A 48 14.50 2.50 2.48
N GLY A 49 13.52 3.34 2.19
CA GLY A 49 12.69 3.25 1.00
C GLY A 49 11.70 2.08 1.03
N ASN A 50 11.56 1.38 2.16
CA ASN A 50 10.64 0.26 2.30
C ASN A 50 9.18 0.74 2.34
N ALA A 51 8.30 0.07 1.61
CA ALA A 51 6.86 0.31 1.70
C ALA A 51 6.34 -0.15 3.06
N LEU A 52 5.70 0.76 3.79
CA LEU A 52 5.14 0.52 5.13
C LEU A 52 3.66 0.16 5.04
N VAL A 53 2.90 0.95 4.27
CA VAL A 53 1.45 0.81 4.12
C VAL A 53 1.06 1.16 2.69
N TRP A 54 0.08 0.43 2.16
CA TRP A 54 -0.54 0.67 0.86
C TRP A 54 -2.07 0.67 1.02
N GLY A 55 -2.73 1.77 0.63
CA GLY A 55 -4.18 1.84 0.44
C GLY A 55 -4.57 2.01 -1.04
N VAL A 56 -5.66 1.38 -1.46
CA VAL A 56 -6.18 1.47 -2.84
C VAL A 56 -7.64 1.92 -2.79
N TYR A 57 -8.04 2.72 -3.77
CA TYR A 57 -9.38 3.33 -3.87
C TYR A 57 -9.96 3.16 -5.27
#